data_AF-A0A3Q3NNQ4-F1
#
_entry.id   AF-A0A3Q3NNQ4-F1
#
_cell.length_a   1.000
_cell.length_b   1.000
_cell.length_c   1.000
_cell.angle_alpha   90.00
_cell.angle_beta   90.00
_cell.angle_gamma   90.00
#
_symmetry.space_group_name_H-M   'P 1'
#
loop_
_entity.id
_entity.type
_entity.pdbx_description
1 polymer ?
#
loop_
_entity_poly.entity_id
_entity_poly.type
_entity_poly.pdbx_seq_one_letter_code
_entity_poly.pdbx_strand_id
1 'polypeptide(L)'
;LQLLSEISFVCFRTGEGDLCSYKHGTYCSHGTNILYNTAECNWSSALQYCQVNNYNLVTIASLGLANLKQDNLQSTGWIGLYREGGDSWKWTGSTQSNYRKWAPEQPLNSDCGYFNPYTTKWYSNVCSNELQKESESE
;
A
#
# COMPACT_ATOMS: atom_id res chain seq x y z
N LEU A 1 -14.74 1.39 26.27
CA LEU A 1 -14.92 0.87 24.91
C LEU A 1 -14.03 1.67 23.98
N GLN A 2 -12.92 1.09 23.52
CA GLN A 2 -12.17 1.63 22.40
C GLN A 2 -12.02 0.47 21.42
N LEU A 3 -12.80 0.55 20.35
CA LEU A 3 -12.66 -0.30 19.17
C LEU A 3 -11.30 0.06 18.56
N LEU A 4 -10.25 -0.68 18.95
CA LEU A 4 -9.08 -0.77 18.10
C LEU A 4 -9.55 -1.57 16.89
N SER A 5 -9.62 -0.87 15.77
CA SER A 5 -9.83 -1.42 14.43
C SER A 5 -9.12 -2.76 14.31
N GLU A 6 -9.87 -3.82 14.00
CA GLU A 6 -9.30 -5.15 13.79
C GLU A 6 -8.28 -5.09 12.66
N ILE A 7 -7.00 -4.98 13.03
CA ILE A 7 -5.89 -5.32 12.18
C ILE A 7 -6.15 -6.78 11.80
N SER A 8 -6.38 -7.06 10.51
CA SER A 8 -6.65 -8.42 10.04
C SER A 8 -5.36 -9.23 10.10
N PHE A 9 -5.02 -9.73 11.27
CA PHE A 9 -3.97 -10.73 11.46
C PHE A 9 -4.43 -12.05 10.84
N VAL A 10 -3.57 -12.68 10.05
CA VAL A 10 -3.73 -14.10 9.73
C VAL A 10 -2.76 -14.87 10.57
N CYS A 11 -3.29 -15.57 11.57
CA CYS A 11 -2.51 -16.40 12.46
C CYS A 11 -2.56 -17.86 12.00
N PHE A 12 -1.39 -18.48 11.92
CA PHE A 12 -1.21 -19.90 11.64
C PHE A 12 -0.76 -20.59 12.92
N ARG A 13 -1.44 -21.68 13.30
CA ARG A 13 -0.96 -22.56 14.38
C ARG A 13 0.24 -23.35 13.87
N THR A 14 1.38 -23.18 14.52
CA THR A 14 2.56 -24.01 14.29
C THR A 14 2.81 -24.88 15.53
N GLY A 15 3.70 -25.88 15.41
CA GLY A 15 4.11 -26.70 16.56
C GLY A 15 4.91 -25.92 17.63
N GLU A 16 5.30 -24.67 17.32
CA GLU A 16 6.14 -23.81 18.15
C GLU A 16 5.39 -22.55 18.66
N GLY A 17 4.12 -22.35 18.29
CA GLY A 17 3.31 -21.18 18.69
C GLY A 17 2.36 -20.70 17.59
N ASP A 18 1.60 -19.62 17.87
CA ASP A 18 0.78 -18.93 16.88
C ASP A 18 1.64 -17.94 16.09
N LEU A 19 1.80 -18.16 14.78
CA LEU A 19 2.49 -17.23 13.88
C LEU A 19 1.46 -16.30 13.23
N CYS A 20 1.36 -15.08 13.73
CA CYS A 20 0.50 -14.05 13.14
C CYS A 20 1.26 -13.24 12.10
N SER A 21 0.64 -13.03 10.95
CA SER A 21 1.20 -12.24 9.86
C SER A 21 0.26 -11.12 9.44
N TYR A 22 0.84 -9.94 9.21
CA TYR A 22 0.14 -8.83 8.58
C TYR A 22 -0.09 -9.14 7.11
N LYS A 23 -1.36 -9.10 6.68
CA LYS A 23 -1.66 -9.14 5.26
C LYS A 23 -1.35 -7.78 4.63
N HIS A 24 -0.24 -7.73 3.91
CA HIS A 24 0.03 -6.65 2.98
C HIS A 24 -0.94 -6.72 1.80
N GLY A 25 -1.31 -5.56 1.30
CA GLY A 25 -2.44 -5.46 0.39
C GLY A 25 -2.34 -4.26 -0.52
N THR A 26 -3.50 -3.67 -0.81
CA THR A 26 -3.61 -2.57 -1.76
C THR A 26 -4.64 -1.57 -1.31
N TYR A 27 -4.32 -0.28 -1.47
CA TYR A 27 -5.27 0.79 -1.29
C TYR A 27 -5.92 1.20 -2.62
N CYS A 28 -7.24 1.07 -2.69
CA CYS A 28 -8.06 1.51 -3.81
C CYS A 28 -8.84 2.78 -3.45
N SER A 29 -9.16 3.63 -4.42
CA SER A 29 -9.94 4.85 -4.24
C SER A 29 -10.90 5.16 -5.39
N HIS A 30 -12.08 5.68 -5.04
CA HIS A 30 -13.08 6.20 -5.96
C HIS A 30 -13.66 7.49 -5.37
N GLY A 31 -13.26 8.65 -5.92
CA GLY A 31 -13.53 9.94 -5.29
C GLY A 31 -12.90 10.04 -3.91
N THR A 32 -13.71 10.26 -2.88
CA THR A 32 -13.30 10.32 -1.46
C THR A 32 -13.34 8.97 -0.75
N ASN A 33 -13.87 7.92 -1.39
CA ASN A 33 -13.94 6.60 -0.80
C ASN A 33 -12.58 5.89 -0.97
N ILE A 34 -12.01 5.39 0.13
CA ILE A 34 -10.78 4.61 0.16
C ILE A 34 -11.08 3.24 0.77
N LEU A 35 -10.66 2.19 0.07
CA LEU A 35 -10.79 0.81 0.48
C LEU A 35 -9.41 0.15 0.59
N TYR A 36 -9.27 -0.79 1.51
CA TYR A 36 -8.11 -1.66 1.62
C TYR A 36 -8.47 -3.07 1.20
N ASN A 37 -7.76 -3.60 0.21
CA ASN A 37 -7.87 -5.00 -0.22
C ASN A 37 -6.74 -5.82 0.42
N THR A 38 -7.09 -6.91 1.09
CA THR A 38 -6.17 -7.81 1.78
C THR A 38 -5.64 -8.95 0.91
N ALA A 39 -6.06 -9.02 -0.36
CA ALA A 39 -5.54 -10.03 -1.29
C ALA A 39 -4.07 -9.76 -1.61
N GLU A 40 -3.27 -10.82 -1.53
CA GLU A 40 -1.86 -10.81 -1.91
C GLU A 40 -1.78 -10.58 -3.43
N CYS A 41 -1.10 -9.51 -3.82
CA CYS A 41 -0.95 -9.12 -5.20
C CYS A 41 0.36 -8.36 -5.40
N ASN A 42 0.95 -8.54 -6.58
CA ASN A 42 1.96 -7.61 -7.07
C ASN A 42 1.30 -6.30 -7.54
N TRP A 43 2.10 -5.28 -7.86
CA TRP A 43 1.58 -3.96 -8.18
C TRP A 43 0.66 -3.95 -9.41
N SER A 44 1.00 -4.73 -10.44
CA SER A 44 0.18 -4.83 -11.66
C SER A 44 -1.19 -5.48 -11.38
N SER A 45 -1.22 -6.55 -10.59
CA SER A 45 -2.45 -7.21 -10.16
C SER A 45 -3.27 -6.32 -9.23
N ALA A 46 -2.62 -5.53 -8.37
CA ALA A 46 -3.25 -4.52 -7.51
C ALA A 46 -3.96 -3.43 -8.33
N LEU A 47 -3.28 -2.90 -9.36
CA LEU A 47 -3.85 -1.93 -10.29
C LEU A 47 -5.09 -2.50 -10.98
N GLN A 48 -4.97 -3.70 -11.55
CA GLN A 48 -6.08 -4.38 -12.21
C GLN A 48 -7.24 -4.61 -11.25
N TYR A 49 -6.97 -5.08 -10.03
CA TYR A 49 -7.99 -5.31 -9.01
C TYR A 49 -8.80 -4.04 -8.72
N CYS A 50 -8.15 -2.90 -8.51
CA CYS A 50 -8.90 -1.66 -8.28
C CYS A 50 -9.75 -1.32 -9.52
N GLN A 51 -9.17 -1.39 -10.72
CA GLN A 51 -9.83 -1.01 -11.97
C GLN A 51 -11.08 -1.85 -12.27
N VAL A 52 -11.00 -3.18 -12.15
CA VAL A 52 -12.16 -4.07 -12.41
C VAL A 52 -13.29 -3.86 -11.40
N ASN A 53 -12.99 -3.31 -10.23
CA ASN A 53 -13.97 -2.97 -9.20
C ASN A 53 -14.45 -1.50 -9.28
N ASN A 54 -14.15 -0.78 -10.37
CA ASN A 54 -14.45 0.66 -10.54
C ASN A 54 -13.71 1.59 -9.57
N TYR A 55 -12.56 1.19 -9.06
CA TYR A 55 -11.64 2.03 -8.27
C TYR A 55 -10.34 2.29 -9.05
N ASN A 56 -9.50 3.17 -8.51
CA ASN A 56 -8.11 3.34 -8.92
C ASN A 56 -7.20 3.03 -7.74
N LEU A 57 -5.93 2.71 -7.97
CA LEU A 57 -4.96 2.75 -6.87
C LEU A 57 -4.98 4.13 -6.20
N VAL A 58 -4.82 4.15 -4.88
CA VAL A 58 -4.85 5.41 -4.12
C VAL A 58 -3.72 6.33 -4.57
N THR A 59 -4.02 7.61 -4.73
CA THR A 59 -3.05 8.64 -5.11
C THR A 59 -3.01 9.72 -4.05
N ILE A 60 -2.03 10.63 -4.14
CA ILE A 60 -2.02 11.79 -3.25
C ILE A 60 -3.26 12.67 -3.40
N ALA A 61 -3.84 12.73 -4.61
CA ALA A 61 -5.06 13.49 -4.86
C ALA A 61 -6.27 12.86 -4.14
N SER A 62 -6.44 11.53 -4.18
CA SER A 62 -7.56 10.89 -3.49
C SER A 62 -7.44 10.97 -1.97
N LEU A 63 -6.23 10.89 -1.41
CA LEU A 63 -5.98 11.14 0.02
C LEU A 63 -6.35 12.57 0.41
N GLY A 64 -5.95 13.55 -0.41
CA GLY A 64 -6.29 14.96 -0.20
C GLY A 64 -7.80 15.21 -0.25
N LEU A 65 -8.49 14.66 -1.25
CA LEU A 65 -9.94 14.80 -1.40
C LEU A 65 -10.71 14.16 -0.23
N ALA A 66 -10.24 13.02 0.27
CA ALA A 66 -10.84 12.35 1.41
C ALA A 66 -10.56 13.06 2.75
N ASN A 67 -9.76 14.13 2.77
CA ASN A 67 -9.22 14.76 3.98
C ASN A 67 -8.53 13.74 4.91
N LEU A 68 -7.97 12.67 4.33
CA LEU A 68 -7.31 11.60 5.07
C LEU A 68 -5.82 11.89 5.14
N LYS A 69 -5.27 11.82 6.35
CA LYS A 69 -3.82 11.75 6.53
C LYS A 69 -3.36 10.35 6.18
N GLN A 70 -2.15 10.24 5.64
CA GLN A 70 -1.55 8.94 5.35
C GLN A 70 -1.40 8.10 6.61
N ASP A 71 -1.19 8.74 7.74
CA ASP A 71 -1.11 8.13 9.06
C ASP A 71 -2.46 7.49 9.50
N ASN A 72 -3.56 7.78 8.79
CA ASN A 72 -4.85 7.10 8.99
C ASN A 72 -4.91 5.74 8.28
N LEU A 73 -4.00 5.46 7.34
CA LEU A 73 -3.88 4.16 6.68
C LEU A 73 -3.16 3.19 7.62
N GLN A 74 -3.81 2.09 7.97
CA GLN A 74 -3.36 1.20 9.07
C GLN A 74 -2.59 -0.05 8.62
N SER A 75 -2.30 -0.21 7.33
CA SER A 75 -1.69 -1.44 6.80
C SER A 75 -0.73 -1.14 5.67
N THR A 76 0.27 -1.99 5.51
CA THR A 76 1.21 -1.87 4.39
C THR A 76 0.49 -2.22 3.09
N GLY A 77 0.57 -1.35 2.08
CA GLY A 77 -0.10 -1.65 0.83
C GLY A 77 0.37 -0.84 -0.36
N TRP A 78 0.14 -1.39 -1.55
CA TRP A 78 0.41 -0.71 -2.81
C TRP A 78 -0.40 0.58 -2.92
N ILE A 79 0.26 1.58 -3.49
CA ILE A 79 -0.33 2.86 -3.86
C ILE A 79 -0.10 3.11 -5.36
N GLY A 80 -0.78 4.10 -5.91
CA GLY A 80 -0.74 4.43 -7.34
C GLY A 80 0.55 5.11 -7.78
N LEU A 81 1.67 4.91 -7.09
CA LEU A 81 2.94 5.57 -7.38
C LEU A 81 3.83 4.60 -8.18
N TYR A 82 4.32 5.01 -9.34
CA TYR A 82 5.14 4.17 -10.22
C TYR A 82 6.10 5.00 -11.08
N ARG A 83 7.07 4.35 -11.73
CA ARG A 83 7.86 4.94 -12.82
C ARG A 83 8.10 3.90 -13.92
N GLU A 84 8.54 4.35 -15.08
CA GLU A 84 8.82 3.48 -16.23
C GLU A 84 10.29 3.66 -16.60
N GLY A 85 11.05 2.58 -16.73
CA GLY A 85 12.42 2.62 -17.27
C GLY A 85 13.41 3.53 -16.54
N GLY A 86 13.20 3.79 -15.24
CA GLY A 86 14.04 4.71 -14.46
C GLY A 86 13.69 6.21 -14.60
N ASP A 87 12.58 6.54 -15.27
CA ASP A 87 12.08 7.90 -15.41
C ASP A 87 11.59 8.51 -14.08
N SER A 88 11.08 9.74 -14.17
CA SER A 88 10.40 10.43 -13.07
C SER A 88 9.20 9.64 -12.56
N TRP A 89 9.04 9.61 -11.23
CA TRP A 89 7.87 9.01 -10.57
C TRP A 89 6.57 9.71 -10.95
N LYS A 90 5.54 8.93 -11.30
CA LYS A 90 4.20 9.35 -11.69
C LYS A 90 3.16 8.73 -10.77
N TRP A 91 1.98 9.33 -10.73
CA TRP A 91 0.80 8.72 -10.11
C TRP A 91 -0.08 8.09 -11.20
N THR A 92 -0.78 7.02 -10.87
CA THR A 92 -1.78 6.39 -11.74
C THR A 92 -2.93 7.35 -12.03
N GLY A 93 -3.57 7.17 -13.19
CA GLY A 93 -4.64 8.04 -13.64
C GLY A 93 -4.14 9.43 -14.04
N SER A 94 -4.90 10.46 -13.73
CA SER A 94 -4.63 11.85 -14.12
C SER A 94 -3.96 12.69 -13.01
N THR A 95 -3.51 12.06 -11.92
CA THR A 95 -2.93 12.79 -10.78
C THR A 95 -1.56 13.34 -11.13
N GLN A 96 -1.45 14.67 -11.22
CA GLN A 96 -0.19 15.37 -11.44
C GLN A 96 0.30 15.98 -10.12
N SER A 97 1.35 15.40 -9.54
CA SER A 97 1.97 15.93 -8.32
C SER A 97 3.40 15.45 -8.18
N ASN A 98 4.29 16.37 -7.79
CA ASN A 98 5.70 16.10 -7.45
C ASN A 98 5.90 15.83 -5.95
N TYR A 99 4.85 15.89 -5.12
CA TYR A 99 4.96 15.63 -3.69
C TYR A 99 5.38 14.18 -3.43
N ARG A 100 6.45 13.98 -2.65
CA ARG A 100 6.95 12.66 -2.26
C ARG A 100 7.19 12.62 -0.75
N LYS A 101 6.63 11.61 -0.07
CA LYS A 101 6.87 11.31 1.35
C LYS A 101 7.72 10.05 1.51
N TRP A 102 8.78 9.94 0.71
CA TRP A 102 9.72 8.82 0.75
C TRP A 102 10.32 8.62 2.15
N ALA A 103 10.61 7.37 2.47
CA ALA A 103 11.46 7.05 3.62
C ALA A 103 12.92 7.48 3.34
N PRO A 104 13.77 7.59 4.37
CA PRO A 104 15.20 7.76 4.16
C PRO A 104 15.73 6.71 3.17
N GLU A 105 16.63 7.13 2.27
CA GLU A 105 17.27 6.27 1.26
C GLU A 105 16.33 5.64 0.21
N GLN A 106 15.07 6.06 0.17
CA GLN A 106 14.11 5.70 -0.88
C GLN A 106 14.00 6.82 -1.92
N PRO A 107 13.60 6.52 -3.17
CA PRO A 107 13.33 5.17 -3.70
C PRO A 107 14.61 4.41 -4.07
N LEU A 108 14.57 3.08 -3.99
CA LEU A 108 15.63 2.17 -4.44
C LEU A 108 15.58 1.94 -5.97
N ASN A 109 16.33 0.95 -6.47
CA ASN A 109 16.32 0.50 -7.86
C ASN A 109 15.08 -0.34 -8.19
N SER A 110 13.90 0.20 -7.89
CA SER A 110 12.62 -0.44 -8.13
C SER A 110 11.55 0.59 -8.50
N ASP A 111 10.47 0.16 -9.16
CA ASP A 111 9.65 1.04 -9.98
C ASP A 111 8.21 1.22 -9.49
N CYS A 112 7.81 0.55 -8.42
CA CYS A 112 6.46 0.61 -7.87
C CYS A 112 6.46 0.99 -6.39
N GLY A 113 5.60 1.92 -6.01
CA GLY A 113 5.54 2.50 -4.67
C GLY A 113 4.49 1.87 -3.77
N TYR A 114 4.83 1.69 -2.51
CA TYR A 114 3.90 1.25 -1.46
C TYR A 114 4.01 2.16 -0.23
N PHE A 115 2.95 2.16 0.58
CA PHE A 115 2.89 2.86 1.86
C PHE A 115 3.15 1.87 3.00
N ASN A 116 3.95 2.29 3.99
CA ASN A 116 4.18 1.57 5.24
C ASN A 116 3.62 2.39 6.42
N PRO A 117 2.66 1.87 7.20
CA PRO A 117 2.02 2.60 8.30
C PRO A 117 2.95 2.81 9.49
N TYR A 118 3.89 1.91 9.75
CA TYR A 118 4.79 1.97 10.91
C TYR A 118 5.72 3.19 10.83
N THR A 119 6.22 3.50 9.63
CA THR A 119 7.05 4.67 9.41
C THR A 119 6.27 5.87 8.89
N THR A 120 5.03 5.66 8.44
CA THR A 120 4.19 6.63 7.73
C THR A 120 4.83 7.16 6.44
N LYS A 121 5.76 6.40 5.85
CA LYS A 121 6.55 6.76 4.67
C LYS A 121 6.24 5.86 3.48
N TRP A 122 6.73 6.29 2.32
CA TRP A 122 6.65 5.53 1.08
C TRP A 122 7.97 4.85 0.79
N TYR A 123 7.87 3.69 0.14
CA TYR A 123 9.00 2.84 -0.24
C TYR A 123 8.77 2.35 -1.66
N SER A 124 9.83 1.90 -2.33
CA SER A 124 9.73 1.29 -3.65
C SER A 124 10.05 -0.21 -3.60
N ASN A 125 9.32 -1.00 -4.37
CA ASN A 125 9.58 -2.43 -4.58
C ASN A 125 9.37 -2.80 -6.06
N VAL A 126 9.94 -3.93 -6.47
CA VAL A 126 9.81 -4.45 -7.83
C VAL A 126 8.34 -4.71 -8.10
N CYS A 127 7.82 -4.19 -9.22
CA CYS A 127 6.40 -4.24 -9.54
C CYS A 127 5.82 -5.66 -9.64
N SER A 128 6.65 -6.64 -10.00
CA SER A 128 6.28 -8.05 -10.10
C SER A 128 6.30 -8.80 -8.77
N ASN A 129 6.90 -8.24 -7.73
CA ASN A 129 6.95 -8.85 -6.42
C ASN A 129 5.65 -8.57 -5.67
N GLU A 130 5.28 -9.48 -4.78
CA GLU A 130 4.31 -9.22 -3.73
C GLU A 130 5.00 -8.48 -2.57
N LEU A 131 4.23 -7.71 -1.81
CA LEU A 131 4.74 -7.08 -0.59
C LEU A 131 4.94 -8.18 0.46
N GLN A 132 6.20 -8.49 0.78
CA GLN A 132 6.53 -9.56 1.72
C GLN A 132 5.97 -9.28 3.11
N LYS A 133 5.30 -10.27 3.70
CA LYS A 133 4.82 -10.27 5.08
C LYS A 133 6.01 -10.10 6.02
N GLU A 134 5.99 -9.07 6.85
CA GLU A 134 6.87 -9.05 8.01
C GLU A 134 6.33 -10.08 9.01
N SER A 135 7.10 -11.14 9.25
CA SER A 135 6.86 -12.05 10.36
C SER A 135 7.47 -11.44 11.61
N GLU A 136 6.64 -11.02 12.56
CA GLU A 136 7.12 -10.77 13.92
C GLU A 136 7.44 -12.13 14.54
N SER A 137 8.71 -12.34 14.91
CA SER A 137 9.06 -13.31 15.97
C SER A 137 8.89 -12.58 17.29
N GLU A 138 8.12 -13.16 18.21
CA GLU A 138 7.94 -12.67 19.59
C GLU A 138 9.29 -12.33 20.28
#